data_AF-A0A7G9GN40-F1
#
_entry.id   AF-A0A7G9GN40-F1
#
_cell.length_a   1.000
_cell.length_b   1.000
_cell.length_c   1.000
_cell.angle_alpha   90.00
_cell.angle_beta   90.00
_cell.angle_gamma   90.00
#
_symmetry.space_group_name_H-M   'P 1'
#
loop_
_entity.id
_entity.type
_entity.pdbx_description
1 polymer ?
#
loop_
_entity_poly.entity_id
_entity_poly.type
_entity_poly.pdbx_seq_one_letter_code
_entity_poly.pdbx_strand_id
1 'polypeptide(L)'
;MHRLKCIDFPLEAYEQLSIFKVYMFDTGLLISLFNEAVIAKIHTGDLGIFKGAIYENMAAQIMYANHKAMYYFEPNTSSEIDFVTYCGTEITPIEIKSGVNTRSKSFDIFVIQYHSKIAYRFSEKNIGESDGVIRYLPIYLLPFIF
;
A
#
# COMPACT_ATOMS: atom_id res chain seq x y z
N MET A 1 -1.16 -10.28 -5.70
CA MET A 1 -1.93 -9.71 -4.59
C MET A 1 -3.39 -9.65 -4.99
N HIS A 2 -4.26 -10.40 -4.31
CA HIS A 2 -5.64 -10.56 -4.74
C HIS A 2 -6.56 -9.47 -4.19
N ARG A 3 -7.65 -9.21 -4.91
CA ARG A 3 -8.70 -8.28 -4.45
C ARG A 3 -9.63 -8.96 -3.46
N LEU A 4 -10.01 -8.23 -2.42
CA LEU A 4 -11.08 -8.64 -1.50
C LEU A 4 -12.45 -8.24 -2.07
N LYS A 5 -13.41 -9.17 -2.01
CA LYS A 5 -14.81 -8.89 -2.33
C LYS A 5 -15.48 -8.03 -1.26
N CYS A 6 -15.15 -8.26 0.01
CA CYS A 6 -15.58 -7.47 1.15
C CYS A 6 -14.54 -7.59 2.28
N ILE A 7 -14.69 -6.73 3.29
CA ILE A 7 -13.78 -6.67 4.44
C ILE A 7 -14.47 -7.34 5.62
N ASP A 8 -14.11 -8.60 5.86
CA ASP A 8 -14.62 -9.39 6.98
C ASP A 8 -13.65 -10.54 7.30
N PHE A 9 -13.78 -11.15 8.47
CA PHE A 9 -12.93 -12.24 8.92
C PHE A 9 -13.46 -13.61 8.46
N PRO A 10 -12.60 -14.53 7.98
CA PRO A 10 -11.20 -14.36 7.61
C PRO A 10 -11.04 -13.76 6.19
N LEU A 11 -9.99 -12.97 5.94
CA LEU A 11 -9.77 -12.27 4.67
C LEU A 11 -9.65 -13.23 3.47
N GLU A 12 -9.00 -14.37 3.68
CA GLU A 12 -8.78 -15.43 2.69
C GLU A 12 -10.09 -15.95 2.10
N ALA A 13 -11.16 -15.97 2.89
CA ALA A 13 -12.48 -16.43 2.43
C ALA A 13 -13.15 -15.48 1.43
N TYR A 14 -12.68 -14.23 1.37
CA TYR A 14 -13.24 -13.17 0.53
C TYR A 14 -12.34 -12.79 -0.65
N GLU A 15 -11.28 -13.56 -0.88
CA GLU A 15 -10.34 -13.39 -1.97
C GLU A 15 -10.98 -13.67 -3.34
N GLN A 16 -10.75 -12.77 -4.32
CA GLN A 16 -11.15 -12.99 -5.70
C GLN A 16 -9.96 -13.54 -6.52
N LEU A 17 -9.94 -14.86 -6.71
CA LEU A 17 -8.81 -15.55 -7.38
C LEU A 17 -8.53 -15.05 -8.80
N SER A 18 -9.56 -14.64 -9.54
CA SER A 18 -9.41 -14.14 -10.92
C SER A 18 -9.06 -12.66 -11.02
N ILE A 19 -8.94 -11.95 -9.90
CA ILE A 19 -8.72 -10.49 -9.87
C ILE A 19 -7.57 -10.18 -8.91
N PHE A 20 -6.44 -9.80 -9.48
CA PHE A 20 -5.22 -9.56 -8.74
C PHE A 20 -4.31 -8.54 -9.41
N LYS A 21 -3.50 -7.88 -8.57
CA LYS A 21 -2.34 -7.11 -8.98
C LYS A 21 -1.09 -7.98 -8.99
N VAL A 22 -0.21 -7.70 -9.95
CA VAL A 22 1.12 -8.31 -10.06
C VAL A 22 2.17 -7.26 -9.75
N TYR A 23 3.14 -7.65 -8.91
CA TYR A 23 4.31 -6.84 -8.57
C TYR A 23 5.57 -7.62 -8.94
N MET A 24 6.61 -6.90 -9.33
CA MET A 24 7.92 -7.50 -9.55
C MET A 24 8.57 -7.81 -8.21
N PHE A 25 9.14 -9.00 -8.13
CA PHE A 25 9.85 -9.48 -6.95
C PHE A 25 11.04 -8.59 -6.55
N ASP A 26 11.60 -7.86 -7.52
CA ASP A 26 12.67 -6.89 -7.31
C ASP A 26 12.31 -5.54 -7.94
N THR A 27 12.39 -4.47 -7.15
CA THR A 27 12.06 -3.11 -7.61
C THR A 27 13.08 -2.58 -8.61
N GLY A 28 14.36 -2.96 -8.50
CA GLY A 28 15.38 -2.65 -9.51
C GLY A 28 15.08 -3.33 -10.84
N LEU A 29 14.61 -4.59 -10.81
CA LEU A 29 14.14 -5.26 -12.02
C LEU A 29 12.91 -4.57 -12.62
N LEU A 30 11.95 -4.10 -11.81
CA LEU A 30 10.85 -3.27 -12.30
C LEU A 30 11.37 -2.02 -13.03
N ILE A 31 12.32 -1.30 -12.42
CA ILE A 31 12.92 -0.10 -12.99
C ILE A 31 13.63 -0.43 -14.31
N SER A 32 14.31 -1.59 -14.39
CA SER A 32 15.01 -2.02 -15.61
C SER A 32 14.09 -2.30 -16.81
N LEU A 33 12.78 -2.46 -16.59
CA LEU A 33 11.79 -2.60 -17.66
C LEU A 33 11.41 -1.26 -18.30
N PHE A 34 11.76 -0.13 -17.69
CA PHE A 34 11.49 1.19 -18.25
C PHE A 34 12.48 1.56 -19.35
N ASN A 35 12.11 2.56 -20.14
CA ASN A 35 13.01 3.13 -21.14
C ASN A 35 14.21 3.82 -20.47
N GLU A 36 15.39 3.76 -21.09
CA GLU A 36 16.63 4.41 -20.62
C GLU A 36 16.45 5.88 -20.24
N ALA A 37 15.64 6.63 -21.00
CA ALA A 37 15.38 8.04 -20.68
C ALA A 37 14.61 8.22 -19.36
N VAL A 38 13.74 7.26 -19.00
CA VAL A 38 13.02 7.23 -17.72
C VAL A 38 13.98 6.82 -16.59
N ILE A 39 14.81 5.80 -16.83
CA ILE A 39 15.81 5.34 -15.86
C ILE A 39 16.78 6.47 -15.50
N ALA A 40 17.29 7.20 -16.50
CA ALA A 40 18.16 8.35 -16.29
C ALA A 40 17.50 9.43 -15.39
N LYS A 41 16.20 9.71 -15.57
CA LYS A 41 15.46 10.64 -14.70
C LYS A 41 15.35 10.13 -13.28
N ILE A 42 15.02 8.85 -13.10
CA ILE A 42 14.93 8.20 -11.78
C ILE A 42 16.27 8.34 -11.04
N HIS A 43 17.41 8.14 -11.71
CA HIS A 43 18.74 8.32 -11.12
C HIS A 43 19.01 9.75 -10.63
N THR A 44 18.40 10.75 -11.25
CA THR A 44 18.48 12.16 -10.80
C THR A 44 17.43 12.53 -9.74
N GLY A 45 16.61 11.56 -9.29
CA GLY A 45 15.55 11.77 -8.30
C GLY A 45 14.20 12.16 -8.90
N ASP A 46 14.08 12.28 -10.22
CA ASP A 46 12.80 12.51 -10.91
C ASP A 46 12.15 11.17 -11.28
N LEU A 47 11.31 10.65 -10.39
CA LEU A 47 10.54 9.43 -10.63
C LEU A 47 9.31 9.67 -11.53
N GLY A 48 8.93 10.94 -11.78
CA GLY A 48 7.81 11.32 -12.63
C GLY A 48 6.51 10.59 -12.31
N ILE A 49 5.82 10.14 -13.36
CA ILE A 49 4.52 9.44 -13.26
C ILE A 49 4.61 8.04 -12.65
N PHE A 50 5.81 7.43 -12.63
CA PHE A 50 6.02 6.06 -12.15
C PHE A 50 6.20 5.99 -10.63
N LYS A 51 6.34 7.14 -9.96
CA LYS A 51 6.65 7.23 -8.53
C LYS A 51 5.69 6.41 -7.67
N GLY A 52 4.39 6.44 -7.96
CA GLY A 52 3.39 5.65 -7.24
C GLY A 52 3.63 4.14 -7.36
N ALA A 53 3.70 3.65 -8.60
CA ALA A 53 3.91 2.23 -8.89
C ALA A 53 5.24 1.69 -8.30
N ILE A 54 6.31 2.50 -8.33
CA ILE A 54 7.59 2.13 -7.70
C ILE A 54 7.41 1.98 -6.18
N TYR A 55 6.74 2.92 -5.52
CA TYR A 55 6.54 2.86 -4.05
C TYR A 55 5.64 1.70 -3.65
N GLU A 56 4.56 1.43 -4.40
CA GLU A 56 3.72 0.24 -4.16
C GLU A 56 4.49 -1.06 -4.35
N ASN A 57 5.32 -1.17 -5.40
CA ASN A 57 6.14 -2.36 -5.63
C ASN A 57 7.16 -2.57 -4.49
N MET A 58 7.79 -1.50 -4.01
CA MET A 58 8.69 -1.55 -2.85
C MET A 58 7.95 -2.02 -1.59
N ALA A 59 6.77 -1.47 -1.31
CA ALA A 59 5.95 -1.88 -0.17
C ALA A 59 5.56 -3.37 -0.26
N ALA A 60 5.11 -3.82 -1.44
CA ALA A 60 4.77 -5.22 -1.68
C ALA A 60 5.97 -6.16 -1.47
N GLN A 61 7.16 -5.76 -1.95
CA GLN A 61 8.39 -6.54 -1.75
C GLN A 61 8.75 -6.67 -0.26
N ILE A 62 8.67 -5.58 0.51
CA ILE A 62 8.97 -5.58 1.95
C ILE A 62 7.96 -6.42 2.73
N MET A 63 6.67 -6.25 2.46
CA MET A 63 5.61 -7.03 3.11
C MET A 63 5.74 -8.52 2.78
N TYR A 64 6.06 -8.87 1.54
CA TYR A 64 6.32 -10.25 1.14
C TYR A 64 7.53 -10.84 1.87
N ALA A 65 8.64 -10.09 1.95
CA ALA A 65 9.86 -10.52 2.64
C ALA A 65 9.62 -10.80 4.14
N ASN A 66 8.64 -10.12 4.75
CA ASN A 66 8.23 -10.35 6.13
C ASN A 66 7.03 -11.29 6.29
N HIS A 67 6.74 -12.09 5.25
CA HIS A 67 5.68 -13.11 5.28
C HIS A 67 4.29 -12.56 5.62
N LYS A 68 4.00 -11.31 5.24
CA LYS A 68 2.66 -10.72 5.39
C LYS A 68 1.78 -11.16 4.23
N ALA A 69 0.59 -11.65 4.56
CA ALA A 69 -0.48 -11.80 3.58
C ALA A 69 -0.88 -10.40 3.08
N MET A 70 -1.03 -10.26 1.76
CA MET A 70 -1.36 -8.98 1.14
C MET A 70 -2.61 -9.15 0.28
N TYR A 71 -3.56 -8.25 0.49
CA TYR A 71 -4.72 -8.08 -0.35
C TYR A 71 -4.91 -6.60 -0.68
N TYR A 72 -5.77 -6.27 -1.63
CA TYR A 72 -6.25 -4.90 -1.81
C TYR A 72 -7.78 -4.85 -1.85
N PHE A 73 -8.32 -3.65 -1.69
CA PHE A 73 -9.76 -3.45 -1.72
C PHE A 73 -10.13 -2.29 -2.63
N GLU A 74 -11.01 -2.56 -3.59
CA GLU A 74 -11.48 -1.60 -4.58
C GLU A 74 -12.99 -1.81 -4.82
N PRO A 75 -13.86 -1.25 -3.97
CA PRO A 75 -15.31 -1.40 -4.11
C PRO A 75 -15.88 -0.66 -5.32
N ASN A 76 -15.17 0.34 -5.84
CA ASN A 76 -15.52 1.09 -7.05
C ASN A 76 -14.27 1.77 -7.62
N THR A 77 -14.35 2.27 -8.86
CA THR A 77 -13.24 2.89 -9.60
C THR A 77 -12.65 4.14 -8.96
N SER A 78 -13.31 4.70 -7.96
CA SER A 78 -12.93 5.96 -7.29
C SER A 78 -12.37 5.74 -5.89
N SER A 79 -12.38 4.49 -5.41
CA SER A 79 -12.03 4.14 -4.05
C SER A 79 -11.20 2.87 -4.08
N GLU A 80 -9.91 3.04 -3.86
CA GLU A 80 -8.96 1.96 -3.74
C GLU A 80 -8.18 2.11 -2.44
N ILE A 81 -7.88 0.97 -1.81
CA ILE A 81 -6.99 0.82 -0.67
C ILE A 81 -5.84 -0.07 -1.13
N ASP A 82 -4.62 0.48 -1.06
CA ASP A 82 -3.44 -0.15 -1.66
C ASP A 82 -3.18 -1.55 -1.08
N PHE A 83 -3.21 -1.67 0.25
CA PHE A 83 -3.05 -2.96 0.93
C PHE A 83 -4.02 -3.13 2.11
N VAL A 84 -4.43 -4.36 2.35
CA VAL A 84 -5.16 -4.83 3.52
C VAL A 84 -4.48 -6.10 4.01
N THR A 85 -4.17 -6.16 5.31
CA THR A 85 -3.48 -7.28 5.96
C THR A 85 -3.99 -7.46 7.39
N TYR A 86 -3.54 -8.52 8.06
CA TYR A 86 -3.63 -8.63 9.51
C TYR A 86 -2.44 -7.98 10.22
N CYS A 87 -2.75 -7.21 11.27
CA CYS A 87 -1.80 -6.82 12.31
C CYS A 87 -2.28 -7.44 13.63
N GLY A 88 -1.64 -8.53 14.07
CA GLY A 88 -2.20 -9.35 15.13
C GLY A 88 -3.54 -9.95 14.70
N THR A 89 -4.61 -9.64 15.42
CA THR A 89 -5.97 -10.09 15.11
C THR A 89 -6.80 -9.06 14.32
N GLU A 90 -6.22 -7.91 13.98
CA GLU A 90 -6.96 -6.78 13.42
C GLU A 90 -6.75 -6.68 11.90
N ILE A 91 -7.86 -6.59 11.16
CA ILE A 91 -7.82 -6.23 9.75
C ILE A 91 -7.38 -4.78 9.64
N THR A 92 -6.26 -4.56 8.97
CA THR A 92 -5.53 -3.30 8.96
C THR A 92 -5.36 -2.81 7.52
N PRO A 93 -5.92 -1.64 7.16
CA PRO A 93 -5.65 -1.01 5.89
C PRO A 93 -4.30 -0.28 5.92
N ILE A 94 -3.63 -0.28 4.78
CA ILE A 94 -2.37 0.41 4.56
C ILE A 94 -2.46 1.20 3.25
N GLU A 95 -2.14 2.48 3.32
CA GLU A 95 -2.02 3.36 2.16
C GLU A 95 -0.54 3.69 1.93
N ILE A 96 -0.10 3.62 0.67
CA ILE A 96 1.23 4.02 0.24
C ILE A 96 1.11 5.31 -0.60
N LYS A 97 1.73 6.38 -0.11
CA LYS A 97 1.76 7.67 -0.81
C LYS A 97 3.17 8.05 -1.19
N SER A 98 3.39 8.24 -2.48
CA SER A 98 4.69 8.63 -3.01
C SER A 98 5.04 10.11 -2.82
N GLY A 99 4.21 10.90 -2.15
CA GLY A 99 4.49 12.31 -1.91
C GLY A 99 3.93 12.81 -0.58
N VAL A 100 4.12 14.11 -0.32
CA VAL A 100 3.66 14.76 0.92
C VAL A 100 2.15 14.95 0.98
N ASN A 101 1.43 14.94 -0.14
CA ASN A 101 -0.03 14.98 -0.07
C ASN A 101 -0.59 13.58 0.21
N THR A 102 -1.02 13.37 1.45
CA THR A 102 -1.35 12.05 1.99
C THR A 102 -2.82 11.85 2.31
N ARG A 103 -3.66 12.89 2.20
CA ARG A 103 -5.08 12.75 2.50
C ARG A 103 -5.77 12.00 1.37
N SER A 104 -6.32 10.85 1.71
CA SER A 104 -7.06 9.97 0.82
C SER A 104 -8.46 9.79 1.40
N LYS A 105 -9.47 10.35 0.74
CA LYS A 105 -10.87 10.26 1.21
C LYS A 105 -11.33 8.81 1.26
N SER A 106 -10.93 7.97 0.29
CA SER A 106 -11.27 6.54 0.27
C SER A 106 -10.72 5.82 1.50
N PHE A 107 -9.48 6.12 1.89
CA PHE A 107 -8.86 5.53 3.07
C PHE A 107 -9.54 5.99 4.37
N ASP A 108 -9.83 7.28 4.52
CA ASP A 108 -10.56 7.78 5.70
C ASP A 108 -11.95 7.12 5.80
N ILE A 109 -12.66 6.99 4.67
CA ILE A 109 -13.95 6.31 4.59
C ILE A 109 -13.81 4.84 4.99
N PHE A 110 -12.79 4.13 4.50
CA PHE A 110 -12.55 2.73 4.86
C PHE A 110 -12.37 2.58 6.37
N VAL A 111 -11.51 3.39 6.98
CA VAL A 111 -11.20 3.32 8.42
C VAL A 111 -12.47 3.50 9.25
N ILE A 112 -13.33 4.45 8.86
CA ILE A 112 -14.59 4.71 9.55
C ILE A 112 -15.61 3.59 9.30
N GLN A 113 -15.81 3.21 8.03
CA GLN A 113 -16.83 2.24 7.61
C GLN A 113 -16.59 0.84 8.18
N TYR A 114 -15.31 0.42 8.25
CA TYR A 114 -14.94 -0.90 8.73
C TYR A 114 -14.40 -0.88 10.17
N HIS A 115 -14.56 0.25 10.88
CA HIS A 115 -14.16 0.41 12.28
C HIS A 115 -12.74 -0.10 12.59
N SER A 116 -11.78 0.23 11.71
CA SER A 116 -10.40 -0.24 11.85
C SER A 116 -9.82 0.21 13.18
N LYS A 117 -9.24 -0.71 13.97
CA LYS A 117 -8.59 -0.36 15.24
C LYS A 117 -7.21 0.28 15.05
N ILE A 118 -6.56 -0.08 13.95
CA ILE A 118 -5.28 0.49 13.53
C ILE A 118 -5.27 0.61 12.01
N ALA A 119 -4.64 1.66 11.51
CA ALA A 119 -4.52 1.94 10.09
C ALA A 119 -3.18 2.66 9.84
N TYR A 120 -2.51 2.33 8.72
CA TYR A 120 -1.20 2.91 8.40
C TYR A 120 -1.24 3.72 7.11
N ARG A 121 -0.63 4.90 7.12
CA ARG A 121 -0.34 5.69 5.93
C ARG A 121 1.15 5.93 5.84
N PHE A 122 1.79 5.31 4.86
CA PHE A 122 3.21 5.52 4.59
C PHE A 122 3.41 6.60 3.54
N SER A 123 4.36 7.51 3.78
CA SER A 123 4.64 8.61 2.86
C SER A 123 6.02 9.24 3.06
N GLU A 124 6.29 10.36 2.40
CA GLU A 124 7.48 11.19 2.65
C GLU A 124 7.31 12.12 3.87
N LYS A 125 6.16 12.11 4.56
CA LYS A 125 5.93 12.90 5.77
C LYS A 125 6.58 12.28 7.00
N ASN A 126 6.82 13.12 8.00
CA ASN A 126 7.20 12.73 9.35
C ASN A 126 6.08 11.97 10.07
N ILE A 127 6.44 11.35 11.19
CA ILE A 127 5.55 10.58 12.07
C ILE A 127 4.40 11.47 12.57
N GLY A 128 3.19 10.93 12.56
CA GLY A 128 2.00 11.58 13.11
C GLY A 128 0.87 10.60 13.39
N GLU A 129 -0.22 11.11 13.97
CA GLU A 129 -1.40 10.31 14.33
C GLU A 129 -2.69 11.13 14.08
N SER A 130 -3.78 10.45 13.74
CA SER A 130 -5.14 11.01 13.74
C SER A 130 -6.09 10.09 14.50
N ASP A 131 -6.86 10.68 15.41
CA ASP A 131 -8.00 10.05 16.10
C ASP A 131 -7.65 8.74 16.83
N GLY A 132 -6.38 8.57 17.25
CA GLY A 132 -5.90 7.36 17.92
C GLY A 132 -5.80 6.12 17.02
N VAL A 133 -6.23 6.18 15.76
CA VAL A 133 -6.36 5.03 14.84
C VAL A 133 -5.35 5.10 13.70
N ILE A 134 -5.28 6.22 12.97
CA ILE A 134 -4.46 6.35 11.78
C ILE A 134 -3.05 6.77 12.18
N ARG A 135 -2.05 5.93 11.87
CA ARG A 135 -0.62 6.23 12.02
C ARG A 135 -0.05 6.70 10.69
N TYR A 136 0.48 7.92 10.67
CA TYR A 136 1.26 8.44 9.54
C TYR A 136 2.72 8.14 9.80
N LEU A 137 3.36 7.43 8.88
CA LEU A 137 4.76 7.01 9.02
C LEU A 137 5.55 7.37 7.76
N PRO A 138 6.83 7.76 7.90
CA PRO A 138 7.75 7.79 6.78
C PRO A 138 7.83 6.42 6.10
N ILE A 139 7.91 6.38 4.77
CA ILE A 139 7.95 5.13 3.98
C ILE A 139 9.13 4.23 4.37
N TYR A 140 10.25 4.80 4.78
CA TYR A 140 11.42 4.04 5.24
C TYR A 140 11.18 3.26 6.55
N LEU A 141 10.08 3.54 7.27
CA LEU A 141 9.71 2.78 8.47
C LEU A 141 8.92 1.50 8.17
N LEU A 142 8.45 1.31 6.93
CA LEU A 142 7.67 0.14 6.53
C LEU A 142 8.28 -1.21 6.95
N PRO A 143 9.59 -1.50 6.74
CA PRO A 143 10.20 -2.78 7.13
C PRO A 143 10.35 -2.98 8.65
N PHE A 144 10.09 -1.96 9.46
CA PHE A 144 10.12 -2.07 10.92
C PHE A 144 8.72 -2.29 11.51
N ILE A 145 7.68 -2.06 10.70
CA ILE A 145 6.28 -2.29 11.06
C ILE A 145 5.80 -3.65 10.55
N PHE A 146 6.22 -4.00 9.32
CA PHE A 146 5.80 -5.22 8.64
C PHE A 146 6.94 -6.18 8.48
#